data_AF-X5A1Q4-F1
#
_entry.id   AF-X5A1Q4-F1
#
_cell.length_a   1.000
_cell.length_b   1.000
_cell.length_c   1.000
_cell.angle_alpha   90.00
_cell.angle_beta   90.00
_cell.angle_gamma   90.00
#
_symmetry.space_group_name_H-M   'P 1'
#
loop_
_entity.id
_entity.type
_entity.pdbx_description
1 polymer ?
#
loop_
_entity_poly.entity_id
_entity_poly.type
_entity_poly.pdbx_seq_one_letter_code
_entity_poly.pdbx_strand_id
1 'polypeptide(L)'
;MSSSSSLNHKIKTVVSPFHEMLCSLHVLCQPEHHPRRLQWSQELLKAMPSDLRDSIRQLGKRTDVWTALMELADHSGEPMTCRKGIEALNSLPDAELVHLALNNTVPIGTIIQWMHGIRGLEEEELEDAGLSLLDSLEPFRRLLTDTLTQYEESFFRREWQVVEPWVQTAAAAFQQETEQSAEKAISSLHPRLFAEKGTITAQKAKSYHFAYDSLEHIYVFPSTFIFPHLLIGWYGKALFLPLAVDIPELPYNDSPPADLLLRFKALGDETRLKIVKLLWKGPHCTKQLAPVLGISEAAVSKHLKLLSEAGLIRVKRRGSYQFYSADKEEMEMMLVLQRQFLEQ
;
A
#
# COMPACT_ATOMS: atom_id res chain seq x y z
N MET A 1 30.47 2.83 23.17
CA MET A 1 30.11 3.29 21.81
C MET A 1 28.74 3.95 21.94
N SER A 2 28.57 5.21 21.52
CA SER A 2 27.24 5.83 21.56
C SER A 2 26.30 5.02 20.67
N SER A 3 25.03 4.86 21.06
CA SER A 3 24.03 4.15 20.26
C SER A 3 23.93 4.67 18.82
N SER A 4 24.29 5.94 18.57
CA SER A 4 24.36 6.51 17.22
C SER A 4 25.41 5.86 16.32
N SER A 5 26.56 5.42 16.84
CA SER A 5 27.61 4.80 16.01
C SER A 5 27.22 3.40 15.50
N SER A 6 26.27 2.73 16.15
CA SER A 6 25.76 1.44 15.70
C SER A 6 24.86 1.57 14.47
N LEU A 7 24.26 2.73 14.22
CA LEU A 7 23.27 2.90 13.16
C LEU A 7 23.92 3.14 11.79
N ASN A 8 25.00 3.94 11.73
CA ASN A 8 25.67 4.32 10.48
C ASN A 8 26.10 3.11 9.62
N HIS A 9 26.53 2.02 10.26
CA HIS A 9 27.04 0.83 9.56
C HIS A 9 25.93 -0.13 9.07
N LYS A 10 24.66 0.16 9.39
CA LYS A 10 23.52 -0.71 9.07
C LYS A 10 22.74 -0.22 7.85
N ILE A 11 22.96 1.02 7.41
CA ILE A 11 22.17 1.67 6.37
C ILE A 11 22.82 1.49 5.00
N LYS A 12 22.04 1.04 4.02
CA LYS A 12 22.45 0.89 2.61
C LYS A 12 21.33 1.42 1.70
N THR A 13 21.65 2.35 0.81
CA THR A 13 20.73 2.72 -0.29
C THR A 13 20.74 1.68 -1.40
N VAL A 14 19.57 1.30 -1.90
CA VAL A 14 19.41 0.27 -2.93
C VAL A 14 18.63 0.84 -4.13
N VAL A 15 19.34 1.17 -5.21
CA VAL A 15 18.73 1.60 -6.47
C VAL A 15 18.31 0.36 -7.26
N SER A 16 17.01 0.05 -7.31
CA SER A 16 16.48 -1.10 -8.06
C SER A 16 15.43 -0.67 -9.08
N PRO A 17 15.65 -0.89 -10.40
CA PRO A 17 14.63 -0.61 -11.40
C PRO A 17 13.38 -1.48 -11.23
N PHE A 18 13.50 -2.70 -10.70
CA PHE A 18 12.32 -3.52 -10.42
C PHE A 18 11.45 -2.93 -9.30
N HIS A 19 12.06 -2.46 -8.21
CA HIS A 19 11.35 -1.73 -7.16
C HIS A 19 10.66 -0.48 -7.73
N GLU A 20 11.39 0.33 -8.52
CA GLU A 20 10.83 1.54 -9.14
C GLU A 20 9.66 1.21 -10.09
N MET A 21 9.73 0.10 -10.82
CA MET A 21 8.63 -0.39 -11.66
C MET A 21 7.39 -0.70 -10.83
N LEU A 22 7.53 -1.40 -9.71
CA LEU A 22 6.41 -1.71 -8.82
C LEU A 22 5.81 -0.44 -8.21
N CYS A 23 6.64 0.52 -7.80
CA CYS A 23 6.18 1.83 -7.33
C CYS A 23 5.41 2.60 -8.41
N SER A 24 5.86 2.56 -9.66
CA SER A 24 5.13 3.19 -10.77
C SER A 24 3.78 2.52 -11.07
N LEU A 25 3.68 1.19 -10.92
CA LEU A 25 2.41 0.46 -11.03
C LEU A 25 1.45 0.78 -9.88
N HIS A 26 1.97 0.95 -8.67
CA HIS A 26 1.20 1.45 -7.52
C HIS A 26 0.55 2.80 -7.85
N VAL A 27 1.33 3.74 -8.40
CA VAL A 27 0.83 5.05 -8.86
C VAL A 27 -0.26 4.90 -9.93
N LEU A 28 -0.08 4.01 -10.91
CA LEU A 28 -1.07 3.81 -11.98
C LEU A 28 -2.39 3.22 -11.47
N CYS A 29 -2.39 2.49 -10.36
CA CYS A 29 -3.62 2.00 -9.74
C CYS A 29 -4.39 3.10 -9.01
N GLN A 30 -3.70 4.06 -8.38
CA GLN A 30 -4.32 5.14 -7.60
C GLN A 30 -3.71 6.53 -7.89
N PRO A 31 -3.78 7.03 -9.14
CA PRO A 31 -3.14 8.28 -9.56
C PRO A 31 -3.32 9.49 -8.62
N GLU A 32 -4.54 9.68 -8.12
CA GLU A 32 -4.92 10.87 -7.35
C GLU A 32 -4.25 10.95 -5.97
N HIS A 33 -3.62 9.87 -5.49
CA HIS A 33 -2.87 9.86 -4.24
C HIS A 33 -1.39 10.27 -4.41
N HIS A 34 -0.94 10.49 -5.65
CA HIS A 34 0.46 10.76 -5.98
C HIS A 34 0.61 12.10 -6.72
N PRO A 35 0.58 13.23 -6.01
CA PRO A 35 0.47 14.56 -6.62
C PRO A 35 1.64 14.93 -7.53
N ARG A 36 2.85 14.41 -7.27
CA ARG A 36 4.06 14.64 -8.08
C ARG A 36 4.09 13.83 -9.39
N ARG A 37 3.27 12.77 -9.49
CA ARG A 37 3.22 11.85 -10.65
C ARG A 37 1.83 11.74 -11.26
N LEU A 38 0.88 12.56 -10.82
CA LEU A 38 -0.50 12.54 -11.29
C LEU A 38 -0.59 12.79 -12.79
N GLN A 39 0.03 13.86 -13.31
CA GLN A 39 -0.01 14.15 -14.74
C GLN A 39 0.62 13.02 -15.56
N TRP A 40 1.81 12.56 -15.16
CA TRP A 40 2.48 11.42 -15.79
C TRP A 40 1.55 10.19 -15.87
N SER A 41 0.91 9.83 -14.75
CA SER A 41 0.05 8.66 -14.69
C SER A 41 -1.19 8.80 -15.57
N GLN A 42 -1.81 9.98 -15.62
CA GLN A 42 -2.98 10.24 -16.46
C GLN A 42 -2.63 10.15 -17.95
N GLU A 43 -1.50 10.74 -18.35
CA GLU A 43 -1.02 10.68 -19.73
C GLU A 43 -0.67 9.25 -20.14
N LEU A 44 0.05 8.52 -19.28
CA LEU A 44 0.44 7.14 -19.54
C LEU A 44 -0.79 6.23 -19.62
N LEU A 45 -1.73 6.33 -18.68
CA LEU A 45 -2.98 5.57 -18.71
C LEU A 45 -3.78 5.89 -19.98
N LYS A 46 -3.82 7.14 -20.44
CA LYS A 46 -4.52 7.50 -21.69
C LYS A 46 -3.89 6.84 -22.92
N ALA A 47 -2.56 6.72 -22.96
CA ALA A 47 -1.83 6.10 -24.05
C ALA A 47 -1.82 4.56 -23.99
N MET A 48 -2.03 3.98 -22.82
CA MET A 48 -1.95 2.53 -22.59
C MET A 48 -3.12 1.75 -23.22
N PRO A 49 -2.89 0.55 -23.78
CA PRO A 49 -3.96 -0.37 -24.19
C PRO A 49 -4.92 -0.71 -23.03
N SER A 50 -6.22 -0.86 -23.33
CA SER A 50 -7.24 -1.10 -22.29
C SER A 50 -7.07 -2.42 -21.56
N ASP A 51 -6.70 -3.48 -22.27
CA ASP A 51 -6.40 -4.80 -21.75
C ASP A 51 -5.24 -4.79 -20.75
N LEU A 52 -4.16 -4.05 -21.05
CA LEU A 52 -3.06 -3.88 -20.10
C LEU A 52 -3.49 -3.09 -18.86
N ARG A 53 -4.25 -1.98 -19.04
CA ARG A 53 -4.79 -1.23 -17.89
C ARG A 53 -5.68 -2.09 -16.99
N ASP A 54 -6.54 -2.89 -17.60
CA ASP A 54 -7.45 -3.76 -16.86
C ASP A 54 -6.69 -4.84 -16.09
N SER A 55 -5.65 -5.41 -16.70
CA SER A 55 -4.75 -6.37 -16.05
C SER A 55 -3.99 -5.73 -14.89
N ILE A 56 -3.46 -4.52 -15.05
CA ILE A 56 -2.78 -3.78 -14.00
C ILE A 56 -3.72 -3.54 -12.81
N ARG A 57 -4.95 -3.10 -13.09
CA ARG A 57 -5.97 -2.84 -12.05
C ARG A 57 -6.41 -4.13 -11.38
N GLN A 58 -6.57 -5.23 -12.12
CA GLN A 58 -6.96 -6.52 -11.58
C GLN A 58 -5.90 -7.08 -10.63
N LEU A 59 -4.63 -7.01 -11.03
CA LEU A 59 -3.50 -7.43 -10.20
C LEU A 59 -3.35 -6.54 -8.97
N GLY A 60 -3.45 -5.21 -9.13
CA GLY A 60 -3.39 -4.28 -8.00
C GLY A 60 -4.43 -4.57 -6.91
N LYS A 61 -5.65 -5.02 -7.27
CA LYS A 61 -6.66 -5.44 -6.28
C LYS A 61 -6.27 -6.69 -5.49
N ARG A 62 -5.40 -7.54 -6.04
CA ARG A 62 -4.95 -8.81 -5.45
C ARG A 62 -3.60 -8.71 -4.74
N THR A 63 -2.93 -7.56 -4.83
CA THR A 63 -1.56 -7.36 -4.32
C THR A 63 -1.44 -6.07 -3.49
N ASP A 64 -2.54 -5.67 -2.85
CA ASP A 64 -2.62 -4.46 -2.03
C ASP A 64 -2.06 -3.23 -2.76
N VAL A 65 -2.63 -2.96 -3.94
CA VAL A 65 -2.22 -1.86 -4.83
C VAL A 65 -0.74 -1.98 -5.20
N TRP A 66 -0.26 -3.19 -5.52
CA TRP A 66 1.13 -3.53 -5.86
C TRP A 66 2.14 -3.47 -4.72
N THR A 67 1.77 -2.95 -3.54
CA THR A 67 2.70 -2.80 -2.42
C THR A 67 3.18 -4.15 -1.89
N ALA A 68 2.32 -5.17 -1.94
CA ALA A 68 2.65 -6.52 -1.46
C ALA A 68 3.81 -7.15 -2.24
N LEU A 69 4.00 -6.79 -3.51
CA LEU A 69 5.10 -7.31 -4.34
C LEU A 69 6.41 -6.56 -4.15
N MET A 70 6.39 -5.34 -3.58
CA MET A 70 7.61 -4.53 -3.37
C MET A 70 8.58 -5.24 -2.43
N GLU A 71 8.05 -5.96 -1.45
CA GLU A 71 8.83 -6.75 -0.53
C GLU A 71 9.79 -7.72 -1.23
N LEU A 72 9.37 -8.40 -2.30
CA LEU A 72 10.23 -9.31 -3.04
C LEU A 72 11.47 -8.60 -3.60
N ALA A 73 11.33 -7.35 -4.03
CA ALA A 73 12.45 -6.54 -4.50
C ALA A 73 13.42 -6.19 -3.37
N ASP A 74 12.87 -5.98 -2.17
CA ASP A 74 13.57 -5.31 -1.09
C ASP A 74 14.35 -6.28 -0.20
N HIS A 75 13.85 -7.51 -0.01
CA HIS A 75 14.39 -8.49 0.94
C HIS A 75 15.86 -8.86 0.70
N SER A 76 16.31 -8.82 -0.55
CA SER A 76 17.69 -9.16 -0.89
C SER A 76 18.70 -8.09 -0.47
N GLY A 77 18.26 -6.85 -0.26
CA GLY A 77 19.16 -5.70 -0.07
C GLY A 77 20.05 -5.40 -1.28
N GLU A 78 19.76 -6.00 -2.43
CA GLU A 78 20.55 -5.88 -3.65
C GLU A 78 19.71 -5.33 -4.82
N PRO A 79 20.32 -4.52 -5.71
CA PRO A 79 19.65 -4.05 -6.92
C PRO A 79 19.12 -5.20 -7.79
N MET A 80 17.81 -5.20 -8.05
CA MET A 80 17.18 -6.15 -8.97
C MET A 80 16.78 -5.48 -10.28
N THR A 81 17.15 -6.09 -11.41
CA THR A 81 16.66 -5.70 -12.73
C THR A 81 15.22 -6.16 -12.91
N CYS A 82 14.43 -5.47 -13.75
CA CYS A 82 13.03 -5.85 -13.95
C CYS A 82 12.87 -7.29 -14.43
N ARG A 83 13.68 -7.72 -15.40
CA ARG A 83 13.71 -9.11 -15.89
C ARG A 83 13.95 -10.11 -14.76
N LYS A 84 14.97 -9.88 -13.91
CA LYS A 84 15.27 -10.79 -12.79
C LYS A 84 14.11 -10.85 -11.79
N GLY A 85 13.47 -9.71 -11.50
CA GLY A 85 12.32 -9.67 -10.60
C GLY A 85 11.09 -10.40 -11.15
N ILE A 86 10.83 -10.27 -12.45
CA ILE A 86 9.76 -11.02 -13.12
C ILE A 86 10.06 -12.53 -13.12
N GLU A 87 11.30 -12.94 -13.41
CA GLU A 87 11.75 -14.33 -13.34
C GLU A 87 11.61 -14.90 -11.91
N ALA A 88 11.95 -14.10 -10.89
CA ALA A 88 11.79 -14.48 -9.49
C ALA A 88 10.31 -14.70 -9.12
N LEU A 89 9.41 -13.78 -9.51
CA LEU A 89 7.96 -13.97 -9.31
C LEU A 89 7.43 -15.20 -10.04
N ASN A 90 7.91 -15.46 -11.25
CA ASN A 90 7.48 -16.63 -12.02
C ASN A 90 7.91 -17.94 -11.38
N SER A 91 9.09 -17.97 -10.74
CA SER A 91 9.67 -19.17 -10.13
C SER A 91 9.36 -19.34 -8.64
N LEU A 92 8.72 -18.35 -8.02
CA LEU A 92 8.41 -18.35 -6.58
C LEU A 92 7.51 -19.54 -6.22
N PRO A 93 7.79 -20.31 -5.14
CA PRO A 93 6.92 -21.39 -4.70
C PRO A 93 5.47 -20.92 -4.50
N ASP A 94 4.51 -21.78 -4.82
CA ASP A 94 3.08 -21.42 -4.81
C ASP A 94 2.60 -20.85 -3.48
N ALA A 95 2.98 -21.48 -2.36
CA ALA A 95 2.63 -21.00 -1.03
C ALA A 95 3.24 -19.62 -0.71
N GLU A 96 4.45 -19.35 -1.20
CA GLU A 96 5.13 -18.06 -1.03
C GLU A 96 4.51 -16.98 -1.91
N LEU A 97 4.10 -17.31 -3.14
CA LEU A 97 3.38 -16.36 -4.00
C LEU A 97 2.03 -15.95 -3.41
N VAL A 98 1.29 -16.91 -2.84
CA VAL A 98 0.02 -16.62 -2.15
C VAL A 98 0.28 -15.81 -0.89
N HIS A 99 1.31 -16.15 -0.11
CA HIS A 99 1.69 -15.41 1.10
C HIS A 99 2.00 -13.94 0.77
N LEU A 100 2.83 -13.73 -0.27
CA LEU A 100 3.20 -12.41 -0.76
C LEU A 100 1.97 -11.65 -1.28
N ALA A 101 1.13 -12.27 -2.11
CA ALA A 101 -0.06 -11.61 -2.66
C ALA A 101 -1.06 -11.18 -1.57
N LEU A 102 -1.15 -11.94 -0.47
CA LEU A 102 -1.96 -11.60 0.70
C LEU A 102 -1.24 -10.64 1.68
N ASN A 103 -0.19 -9.94 1.22
CA ASN A 103 0.58 -8.98 2.01
C ASN A 103 1.08 -9.56 3.35
N ASN A 104 1.46 -10.85 3.33
CA ASN A 104 1.96 -11.63 4.46
C ASN A 104 1.02 -11.74 5.67
N THR A 105 -0.26 -11.40 5.50
CA THR A 105 -1.26 -11.45 6.57
C THR A 105 -1.54 -12.89 7.03
N VAL A 106 -1.44 -13.85 6.11
CA VAL A 106 -1.64 -15.28 6.38
C VAL A 106 -0.28 -15.98 6.47
N PRO A 107 0.06 -16.68 7.56
CA PRO A 107 1.29 -17.44 7.66
C PRO A 107 1.44 -18.50 6.55
N ILE A 108 2.66 -18.68 6.03
CA ILE A 108 2.96 -19.69 5.00
C ILE A 108 2.47 -21.09 5.42
N GLY A 109 2.64 -21.46 6.70
CA GLY A 109 2.16 -22.75 7.22
C GLY A 109 0.65 -22.95 7.08
N THR A 110 -0.14 -21.89 7.24
CA THR A 110 -1.59 -21.92 7.04
C THR A 110 -1.94 -22.08 5.57
N ILE A 111 -1.21 -21.41 4.68
CA ILE A 111 -1.40 -21.55 3.23
C ILE A 111 -1.08 -22.99 2.78
N ILE A 112 -0.01 -23.59 3.31
CA ILE A 112 0.33 -24.99 3.06
C ILE A 112 -0.80 -25.92 3.54
N GLN A 113 -1.37 -25.66 4.72
CA GLN A 113 -2.54 -26.41 5.21
C GLN A 113 -3.74 -26.30 4.24
N TRP A 114 -3.99 -25.10 3.69
CA TRP A 114 -5.03 -24.90 2.69
C TRP A 114 -4.81 -25.72 1.42
N MET A 115 -3.56 -25.75 0.93
CA MET A 115 -3.17 -26.58 -0.21
C MET A 115 -3.40 -28.08 0.05
N HIS A 116 -3.39 -28.50 1.31
CA HIS A 116 -3.71 -29.86 1.75
C HIS A 116 -5.18 -30.09 2.13
N GLY A 117 -6.08 -29.14 1.86
CA GLY A 117 -7.52 -29.29 2.13
C GLY A 117 -7.95 -29.03 3.58
N ILE A 118 -7.01 -28.63 4.45
CA ILE A 118 -7.32 -28.25 5.84
C ILE A 118 -7.82 -26.79 5.83
N ARG A 119 -8.84 -26.46 6.62
CA ARG A 119 -9.51 -25.14 6.66
C ARG A 119 -9.72 -24.69 8.10
N GLY A 120 -9.93 -23.40 8.31
CA GLY A 120 -10.32 -22.84 9.60
C GLY A 120 -9.45 -21.66 10.05
N LEU A 121 -9.61 -20.51 9.41
CA LEU A 121 -9.20 -19.21 9.96
C LEU A 121 -10.37 -18.54 10.67
N GLU A 122 -10.09 -17.80 11.74
CA GLU A 122 -11.12 -16.98 12.42
C GLU A 122 -11.63 -15.84 11.51
N GLU A 123 -10.76 -15.33 10.62
CA GLU A 123 -11.11 -14.35 9.60
C GLU A 123 -11.55 -15.04 8.29
N GLU A 124 -12.83 -15.41 8.22
CA GLU A 124 -13.43 -16.09 7.06
C GLU A 124 -13.18 -15.36 5.72
N GLU A 125 -13.22 -14.02 5.71
CA GLU A 125 -13.00 -13.22 4.49
C GLU A 125 -11.57 -13.37 3.94
N LEU A 126 -10.58 -13.48 4.83
CA LEU A 126 -9.18 -13.65 4.48
C LEU A 126 -8.92 -15.08 3.97
N GLU A 127 -9.58 -16.08 4.57
CA GLU A 127 -9.57 -17.46 4.09
C GLU A 127 -10.18 -17.57 2.69
N ASP A 128 -11.36 -17.00 2.47
CA ASP A 128 -12.02 -17.00 1.16
C ASP A 128 -11.14 -16.36 0.07
N ALA A 129 -10.48 -15.24 0.38
CA ALA A 129 -9.57 -14.57 -0.54
C ALA A 129 -8.37 -15.45 -0.90
N GLY A 130 -7.75 -16.09 0.10
CA GLY A 130 -6.62 -16.99 -0.11
C GLY A 130 -6.98 -18.25 -0.89
N LEU A 131 -8.13 -18.85 -0.58
CA LEU A 131 -8.63 -20.02 -1.31
C LEU A 131 -8.99 -19.68 -2.76
N SER A 132 -9.64 -18.54 -3.01
CA SER A 132 -9.93 -18.08 -4.37
C SER A 132 -8.65 -17.85 -5.19
N LEU A 133 -7.59 -17.35 -4.55
CA LEU A 133 -6.29 -17.20 -5.20
C LEU A 133 -5.66 -18.56 -5.51
N LEU A 134 -5.68 -19.50 -4.57
CA LEU A 134 -5.18 -20.87 -4.78
C LEU A 134 -5.91 -21.57 -5.93
N ASP A 135 -7.24 -21.44 -6.02
CA ASP A 135 -8.04 -22.02 -7.09
C ASP A 135 -7.70 -21.45 -8.49
N SER A 136 -7.09 -20.26 -8.53
CA SER A 136 -6.74 -19.54 -9.76
C SER A 136 -5.26 -19.18 -9.86
N LEU A 137 -4.39 -19.95 -9.17
CA LEU A 137 -3.00 -19.56 -8.98
C LEU A 137 -2.19 -19.52 -10.27
N GLU A 138 -2.29 -20.55 -11.12
CA GLU A 138 -1.57 -20.60 -12.39
C GLU A 138 -2.03 -19.48 -13.35
N PRO A 139 -3.34 -19.26 -13.56
CA PRO A 139 -3.83 -18.08 -14.28
C PRO A 139 -3.34 -16.74 -13.69
N PHE A 140 -3.32 -16.61 -12.36
CA PHE A 140 -2.84 -15.41 -11.68
C PHE A 140 -1.34 -15.17 -11.95
N ARG A 141 -0.51 -16.21 -11.80
CA ARG A 141 0.94 -16.15 -12.04
C ARG A 141 1.22 -15.72 -13.47
N ARG A 142 0.58 -16.35 -14.46
CA ARG A 142 0.73 -15.97 -15.87
C ARG A 142 0.29 -14.53 -16.12
N LEU A 143 -0.88 -14.13 -15.62
CA LEU A 143 -1.37 -12.76 -15.76
C LEU A 143 -0.36 -11.75 -15.18
N LEU A 144 0.18 -12.05 -14.00
CA LEU A 144 1.18 -11.22 -13.33
C LEU A 144 2.45 -11.07 -14.18
N THR A 145 3.05 -12.18 -14.62
CA THR A 145 4.31 -12.16 -15.37
C THR A 145 4.16 -11.52 -16.74
N ASP A 146 3.06 -11.81 -17.44
CA ASP A 146 2.79 -11.25 -18.76
C ASP A 146 2.54 -9.74 -18.68
N THR A 147 1.75 -9.30 -17.68
CA THR A 147 1.48 -7.88 -17.43
C THR A 147 2.77 -7.11 -17.12
N LEU A 148 3.59 -7.64 -16.20
CA LEU A 148 4.85 -6.99 -15.82
C LEU A 148 5.81 -6.91 -17.01
N THR A 149 5.92 -7.98 -17.80
CA THR A 149 6.78 -8.01 -19.00
C THR A 149 6.31 -6.98 -20.03
N GLN A 150 5.01 -6.99 -20.36
CA GLN A 150 4.45 -6.06 -21.34
C GLN A 150 4.60 -4.60 -20.89
N TYR A 151 4.34 -4.32 -19.61
CA TYR A 151 4.49 -2.99 -19.02
C TYR A 151 5.95 -2.51 -19.03
N GLU A 152 6.89 -3.38 -18.66
CA GLU A 152 8.32 -3.10 -18.67
C GLU A 152 8.79 -2.71 -20.07
N GLU A 153 8.51 -3.57 -21.06
CA GLU A 153 9.02 -3.43 -22.42
C GLU A 153 8.40 -2.25 -23.17
N SER A 154 7.11 -2.01 -22.95
CA SER A 154 6.34 -1.02 -23.72
C SER A 154 6.37 0.37 -23.10
N PHE A 155 6.51 0.49 -21.78
CA PHE A 155 6.33 1.75 -21.05
C PHE A 155 7.48 2.03 -20.08
N PHE A 156 7.67 1.18 -19.06
CA PHE A 156 8.53 1.53 -17.93
C PHE A 156 10.02 1.63 -18.30
N ARG A 157 10.53 0.82 -19.23
CA ARG A 157 11.95 0.87 -19.62
C ARG A 157 12.39 2.25 -20.11
N ARG A 158 11.52 2.97 -20.82
CA ARG A 158 11.79 4.35 -21.26
C ARG A 158 11.73 5.33 -20.11
N GLU A 159 10.77 5.16 -19.21
CA GLU A 159 10.65 5.98 -18.01
C GLU A 159 11.88 5.82 -17.11
N TRP A 160 12.37 4.60 -16.91
CA TRP A 160 13.57 4.32 -16.14
C TRP A 160 14.79 5.11 -16.65
N GLN A 161 14.99 5.20 -17.96
CA GLN A 161 16.07 5.99 -18.54
C GLN A 161 15.99 7.48 -18.19
N VAL A 162 14.78 8.00 -17.96
CA VAL A 162 14.54 9.40 -17.56
C VAL A 162 14.77 9.58 -16.06
N VAL A 163 14.26 8.66 -15.24
CA VAL A 163 14.27 8.82 -13.77
C VAL A 163 15.55 8.31 -13.10
N GLU A 164 16.26 7.37 -13.70
CA GLU A 164 17.46 6.73 -13.11
C GLU A 164 18.52 7.73 -12.65
N PRO A 165 18.90 8.78 -13.41
CA PRO A 165 19.89 9.75 -12.95
C PRO A 165 19.46 10.48 -11.66
N TRP A 166 18.17 10.78 -11.51
CA TRP A 166 17.61 11.42 -10.32
C TRP A 166 17.65 10.48 -9.12
N VAL A 167 17.23 9.23 -9.33
CA VAL A 167 17.23 8.17 -8.31
C VAL A 167 18.66 7.90 -7.82
N GLN A 168 19.63 7.77 -8.72
CA GLN A 168 21.04 7.56 -8.36
C GLN A 168 21.63 8.76 -7.62
N THR A 169 21.34 9.98 -8.07
CA THR A 169 21.83 11.21 -7.42
C THR A 169 21.28 11.34 -6.00
N ALA A 170 19.99 11.09 -5.81
CA ALA A 170 19.36 11.11 -4.49
C ALA A 170 19.92 10.03 -3.57
N ALA A 171 20.14 8.81 -4.08
CA ALA A 171 20.76 7.72 -3.33
C ALA A 171 22.15 8.10 -2.81
N ALA A 172 23.00 8.64 -3.70
CA ALA A 172 24.35 9.07 -3.35
C ALA A 172 24.35 10.20 -2.31
N ALA A 173 23.47 11.20 -2.49
CA ALA A 173 23.33 12.30 -1.53
C ALA A 173 22.86 11.82 -0.16
N PHE A 174 21.88 10.90 -0.12
CA PHE A 174 21.40 10.31 1.13
C PHE A 174 22.47 9.48 1.85
N GLN A 175 23.24 8.69 1.08
CA GLN A 175 24.34 7.91 1.64
C GLN A 175 25.42 8.83 2.25
N GLN A 176 25.72 9.95 1.61
CA GLN A 176 26.63 10.96 2.14
C GLN A 176 26.08 11.64 3.41
N GLU A 177 24.77 11.94 3.48
CA GLU A 177 24.17 12.47 4.70
C GLU A 177 24.21 11.44 5.86
N THR A 178 24.01 10.16 5.54
CA THR A 178 24.08 9.07 6.50
C THR A 178 25.46 8.94 7.16
N GLU A 179 26.53 9.15 6.39
CA GLU A 179 27.91 9.16 6.90
C GLU A 179 28.14 10.30 7.91
N GLN A 180 27.45 11.44 7.73
CA GLN A 180 27.52 12.57 8.66
C GLN A 180 26.64 12.34 9.90
N SER A 181 25.40 11.89 9.70
CA SER A 181 24.44 11.61 10.77
C SER A 181 23.32 10.69 10.27
N ALA A 182 23.40 9.39 10.61
CA ALA A 182 22.32 8.44 10.29
C ALA A 182 20.97 8.81 10.90
N GLU A 183 20.95 9.33 12.13
CA GLU A 183 19.70 9.74 12.79
C GLU A 183 19.01 10.87 12.02
N LYS A 184 19.78 11.87 11.58
CA LYS A 184 19.26 12.97 10.76
C LYS A 184 18.81 12.48 9.39
N ALA A 185 19.62 11.65 8.72
CA ALA A 185 19.29 11.07 7.43
C ALA A 185 17.98 10.26 7.49
N ILE A 186 17.84 9.34 8.44
CA ILE A 186 16.58 8.58 8.58
C ILE A 186 15.40 9.51 8.86
N SER A 187 15.57 10.53 9.70
CA SER A 187 14.50 11.48 10.01
C SER A 187 14.14 12.41 8.84
N SER A 188 15.02 12.54 7.83
CA SER A 188 14.74 13.33 6.61
C SER A 188 13.93 12.56 5.56
N LEU A 189 13.84 11.23 5.66
CA LEU A 189 13.09 10.40 4.71
C LEU A 189 11.59 10.70 4.68
N HIS A 190 11.00 11.03 5.83
CA HIS A 190 9.58 11.33 5.94
C HIS A 190 9.26 12.11 7.24
N PRO A 191 8.33 13.09 7.23
CA PRO A 191 7.90 13.84 8.43
C PRO A 191 7.36 13.01 9.63
N ARG A 192 7.15 11.71 9.44
CA ARG A 192 6.57 10.77 10.41
C ARG A 192 7.55 9.67 10.80
N LEU A 193 8.79 9.78 10.35
CA LEU A 193 9.86 8.87 10.66
C LEU A 193 10.91 9.63 11.48
N PHE A 194 11.24 9.08 12.64
CA PHE A 194 12.15 9.72 13.58
C PHE A 194 13.20 8.71 14.00
N ALA A 195 14.46 9.09 13.99
CA ALA A 195 15.53 8.31 14.57
C ALA A 195 16.18 9.15 15.69
N GLU A 196 15.92 8.76 16.92
CA GLU A 196 16.53 9.39 18.09
C GLU A 196 16.61 8.40 19.26
N LYS A 197 17.50 8.67 20.22
CA LYS A 197 17.57 7.95 21.51
C LYS A 197 17.66 6.42 21.37
N GLY A 198 18.33 5.92 20.34
CA GLY A 198 18.51 4.48 20.15
C GLY A 198 17.34 3.77 19.46
N THR A 199 16.32 4.49 18.98
CA THR A 199 15.12 3.91 18.36
C THR A 199 14.72 4.63 17.08
N ILE A 200 14.29 3.88 16.07
CA ILE A 200 13.57 4.42 14.90
C ILE A 200 12.08 4.29 15.19
N THR A 201 11.34 5.40 15.11
CA THR A 201 9.90 5.46 15.32
C THR A 201 9.21 5.87 14.03
N ALA A 202 8.28 5.06 13.55
CA ALA A 202 7.43 5.36 12.40
C ALA A 202 5.99 5.56 12.86
N GLN A 203 5.44 6.75 12.66
CA GLN A 203 4.07 7.09 13.04
C GLN A 203 3.10 6.83 11.88
N LYS A 204 2.34 5.73 11.93
CA LYS A 204 1.22 5.44 11.01
C LYS A 204 -0.10 5.45 11.80
N ALA A 205 -1.09 4.63 11.42
CA ALA A 205 -2.31 4.46 12.22
C ALA A 205 -1.97 4.00 13.67
N LYS A 206 -0.96 3.13 13.79
CA LYS A 206 -0.24 2.84 15.03
C LYS A 206 1.22 3.24 14.89
N SER A 207 1.89 3.49 16.02
CA SER A 207 3.32 3.78 16.04
C SER A 207 4.14 2.50 16.10
N TYR A 208 5.12 2.38 15.22
CA TYR A 208 6.07 1.28 15.16
C TYR A 208 7.41 1.76 15.69
N HIS A 209 8.09 0.90 16.45
CA HIS A 209 9.35 1.23 17.11
C HIS A 209 10.37 0.14 16.84
N PHE A 210 11.54 0.53 16.36
CA PHE A 210 12.64 -0.38 16.03
C PHE A 210 13.89 0.06 16.79
N ALA A 211 14.28 -0.71 17.81
CA ALA A 211 15.49 -0.44 18.56
C ALA A 211 16.72 -0.65 17.66
N TYR A 212 17.70 0.26 17.70
CA TYR A 212 18.88 0.17 16.83
C TYR A 212 19.61 -1.16 17.00
N ASP A 213 19.70 -1.67 18.22
CA ASP A 213 20.39 -2.93 18.53
C ASP A 213 19.64 -4.17 18.03
N SER A 214 18.34 -4.05 17.74
CA SER A 214 17.54 -5.15 17.18
C SER A 214 17.69 -5.29 15.65
N LEU A 215 18.17 -4.24 14.98
CA LEU A 215 18.35 -4.20 13.53
C LEU A 215 19.76 -4.63 13.14
N GLU A 216 19.89 -5.40 12.06
CA GLU A 216 21.16 -5.71 11.41
C GLU A 216 21.32 -4.91 10.12
N HIS A 217 20.22 -4.65 9.41
CA HIS A 217 20.21 -3.93 8.14
C HIS A 217 19.07 -2.92 8.07
N ILE A 218 19.32 -1.80 7.40
CA ILE A 218 18.34 -0.79 7.02
C ILE A 218 18.55 -0.50 5.54
N TYR A 219 17.63 -0.91 4.70
CA TYR A 219 17.68 -0.69 3.27
C TYR A 219 16.80 0.50 2.91
N VAL A 220 17.37 1.45 2.17
CA VAL A 220 16.68 2.67 1.75
C VAL A 220 16.47 2.63 0.23
N PHE A 221 15.22 2.69 -0.21
CA PHE A 221 14.83 2.56 -1.61
C PHE A 221 14.42 3.93 -2.18
N PRO A 222 15.29 4.58 -2.97
CA PRO A 222 14.94 5.80 -3.67
C PRO A 222 13.88 5.52 -4.74
N SER A 223 12.84 6.36 -4.77
CA SER A 223 11.78 6.25 -5.78
C SER A 223 11.17 7.59 -6.13
N THR A 224 10.92 7.81 -7.42
CA THR A 224 10.20 8.99 -7.92
C THR A 224 8.68 8.84 -7.86
N PHE A 225 8.20 7.66 -7.44
CA PHE A 225 6.78 7.29 -7.43
C PHE A 225 6.20 7.08 -6.03
N ILE A 226 7.01 7.17 -4.97
CA ILE A 226 6.58 6.82 -3.62
C ILE A 226 6.04 7.98 -2.80
N PHE A 227 6.31 9.22 -3.20
CA PHE A 227 5.74 10.39 -2.54
C PHE A 227 4.20 10.35 -2.62
N PRO A 228 3.46 10.64 -1.53
CA PRO A 228 3.89 11.08 -0.19
C PRO A 228 3.84 9.98 0.89
N HIS A 229 4.00 8.72 0.51
CA HIS A 229 3.75 7.60 1.40
C HIS A 229 4.95 7.28 2.32
N LEU A 230 4.67 7.05 3.59
CA LEU A 230 5.55 6.30 4.49
C LEU A 230 5.25 4.80 4.38
N LEU A 231 5.81 4.18 3.34
CA LEU A 231 5.91 2.72 3.30
C LEU A 231 6.97 2.27 4.30
N ILE A 232 6.68 1.23 5.06
CA ILE A 232 7.66 0.61 5.96
C ILE A 232 7.47 -0.89 5.83
N GLY A 233 8.56 -1.60 5.57
CA GLY A 233 8.59 -3.06 5.59
C GLY A 233 9.64 -3.52 6.59
N TRP A 234 9.51 -4.74 7.09
CA TRP A 234 10.57 -5.37 7.88
C TRP A 234 10.52 -6.88 7.73
N TYR A 235 11.70 -7.50 7.74
CA TYR A 235 11.84 -8.95 7.70
C TYR A 235 13.04 -9.37 8.53
N GLY A 236 12.80 -10.26 9.51
CA GLY A 236 13.80 -10.61 10.49
C GLY A 236 14.33 -9.37 11.21
N LYS A 237 15.60 -9.03 10.99
CA LYS A 237 16.28 -7.85 11.55
C LYS A 237 16.61 -6.78 10.51
N ALA A 238 15.99 -6.85 9.33
CA ALA A 238 16.10 -5.84 8.29
C ALA A 238 14.88 -4.91 8.31
N LEU A 239 15.13 -3.61 8.15
CA LEU A 239 14.10 -2.58 7.97
C LEU A 239 14.21 -2.01 6.55
N PHE A 240 13.08 -1.84 5.86
CA PHE A 240 13.01 -1.28 4.51
C PHE A 240 12.28 0.06 4.56
N LEU A 241 12.92 1.11 4.04
CA LEU A 241 12.43 2.50 4.11
C LEU A 241 12.47 3.15 2.72
N PRO A 242 11.45 3.95 2.35
CA PRO A 242 11.45 4.68 1.11
C PRO A 242 12.27 5.97 1.23
N LEU A 243 12.87 6.38 0.13
CA LEU A 243 13.41 7.71 -0.09
C LEU A 243 12.65 8.35 -1.26
N ALA A 244 11.76 9.30 -0.97
CA ALA A 244 11.05 10.02 -2.03
C ALA A 244 12.05 10.89 -2.82
N VAL A 245 12.07 10.71 -4.14
CA VAL A 245 12.97 11.42 -5.04
C VAL A 245 12.19 12.46 -5.82
N ASP A 246 12.64 13.71 -5.73
CA ASP A 246 12.09 14.81 -6.50
C ASP A 246 12.74 14.92 -7.88
N ILE A 247 11.89 15.13 -8.89
CA ILE A 247 12.32 15.53 -10.22
C ILE A 247 11.90 17.01 -10.38
N PRO A 248 12.87 17.93 -10.51
CA PRO A 248 12.60 19.34 -10.75
C PRO A 248 11.65 19.56 -11.93
N GLU A 249 10.86 20.62 -11.86
CA GLU A 249 9.96 21.07 -12.93
C GLU A 249 8.75 20.15 -13.20
N LEU A 250 8.64 19.00 -12.53
CA LEU A 250 7.40 18.23 -12.58
C LEU A 250 6.24 18.98 -11.91
N PRO A 251 5.04 18.93 -12.51
CA PRO A 251 3.85 19.57 -11.97
C PRO A 251 3.45 18.89 -10.65
N TYR A 252 3.04 19.71 -9.69
CA TYR A 252 2.51 19.27 -8.40
C TYR A 252 1.02 19.59 -8.31
N ASN A 253 0.19 18.61 -7.97
CA ASN A 253 -1.23 18.83 -7.69
C ASN A 253 -1.50 18.90 -6.19
N ASP A 254 -1.88 20.06 -5.69
CA ASP A 254 -2.22 20.26 -4.27
C ASP A 254 -3.71 19.98 -3.93
N SER A 255 -4.46 19.44 -4.90
CA SER A 255 -5.86 19.09 -4.67
C SER A 255 -5.98 17.87 -3.77
N PRO A 256 -6.95 17.84 -2.83
CA PRO A 256 -7.20 16.66 -2.03
C PRO A 256 -7.64 15.49 -2.94
N PRO A 257 -7.20 14.25 -2.66
CA PRO A 257 -7.69 13.07 -3.36
C PRO A 257 -9.22 12.99 -3.35
N ALA A 258 -9.84 12.62 -4.47
CA ALA A 258 -11.30 12.64 -4.59
C ALA A 258 -12.00 11.69 -3.61
N ASP A 259 -11.38 10.56 -3.27
CA ASP A 259 -11.89 9.59 -2.30
C ASP A 259 -11.86 10.15 -0.88
N LEU A 260 -10.79 10.85 -0.47
CA LEU A 260 -10.70 11.55 0.81
C LEU A 260 -11.81 12.60 0.92
N LEU A 261 -12.01 13.39 -0.14
CA LEU A 261 -13.11 14.38 -0.20
C LEU A 261 -14.49 13.71 -0.13
N LEU A 262 -14.68 12.58 -0.81
CA LEU A 262 -15.92 11.80 -0.78
C LEU A 262 -16.22 11.28 0.64
N ARG A 263 -15.23 10.74 1.34
CA ARG A 263 -15.34 10.28 2.73
C ARG A 263 -15.73 11.43 3.67
N PHE A 264 -15.07 12.58 3.57
CA PHE A 264 -15.43 13.75 4.38
C PHE A 264 -16.84 14.28 4.08
N LYS A 265 -17.25 14.31 2.81
CA LYS A 265 -18.64 14.67 2.44
C LYS A 265 -19.66 13.69 3.02
N ALA A 266 -19.36 12.38 3.00
CA ALA A 266 -20.20 11.36 3.59
C ALA A 266 -20.28 11.48 5.12
N LEU A 267 -19.22 11.90 5.81
CA LEU A 267 -19.25 12.10 7.27
C LEU A 267 -19.73 13.49 7.70
N GLY A 268 -19.75 14.49 6.83
CA GLY A 268 -20.18 15.86 7.12
C GLY A 268 -21.68 16.07 7.34
N ASP A 269 -22.42 15.04 7.76
CA ASP A 269 -23.86 15.08 8.04
C ASP A 269 -24.17 14.43 9.40
N GLU A 270 -24.96 15.12 10.22
CA GLU A 270 -25.28 14.70 11.59
C GLU A 270 -25.95 13.31 11.64
N THR A 271 -26.87 13.04 10.71
CA THR A 271 -27.60 11.77 10.67
C THR A 271 -26.67 10.63 10.27
N ARG A 272 -25.79 10.86 9.28
CA ARG A 272 -24.78 9.87 8.87
C ARG A 272 -23.80 9.55 9.99
N LEU A 273 -23.35 10.53 10.77
CA LEU A 273 -22.51 10.27 11.94
C LEU A 273 -23.23 9.44 13.02
N LYS A 274 -24.52 9.71 13.27
CA LYS A 274 -25.33 8.88 14.18
C LYS A 274 -25.45 7.44 13.67
N ILE A 275 -25.67 7.26 12.37
CA ILE A 275 -25.70 5.93 11.73
C ILE A 275 -24.37 5.21 11.93
N VAL A 276 -23.24 5.82 11.55
CA VAL A 276 -21.91 5.20 11.70
C VAL A 276 -21.64 4.83 13.16
N LYS A 277 -21.99 5.69 14.13
CA LYS A 277 -21.87 5.40 15.56
C LYS A 277 -22.67 4.16 16.00
N LEU A 278 -23.87 3.95 15.45
CA LEU A 278 -24.66 2.74 15.71
C LEU A 278 -24.01 1.52 15.07
N LEU A 279 -23.61 1.63 13.79
CA LEU A 279 -22.97 0.56 13.03
C LEU A 279 -21.59 0.17 13.58
N TRP A 280 -20.91 1.07 14.29
CA TRP A 280 -19.65 0.80 14.98
C TRP A 280 -19.82 -0.21 16.12
N LYS A 281 -20.98 -0.21 16.78
CA LYS A 281 -21.30 -1.11 17.89
C LYS A 281 -21.76 -2.48 17.42
N GLY A 282 -22.32 -2.57 16.21
CA GLY A 282 -22.70 -3.84 15.61
C GLY A 282 -23.57 -3.68 14.37
N PRO A 283 -23.85 -4.79 13.65
CA PRO A 283 -24.59 -4.74 12.41
C PRO A 283 -26.09 -4.39 12.60
N HIS A 284 -26.63 -3.51 11.76
CA HIS A 284 -28.04 -3.12 11.78
C HIS A 284 -28.67 -3.07 10.39
N CYS A 285 -29.99 -3.29 10.31
CA CYS A 285 -30.78 -3.07 9.10
C CYS A 285 -31.57 -1.75 9.14
N THR A 286 -32.14 -1.33 8.01
CA THR A 286 -32.93 -0.08 7.90
C THR A 286 -34.08 -0.02 8.89
N LYS A 287 -34.80 -1.14 9.09
CA LYS A 287 -35.91 -1.28 10.05
C LYS A 287 -35.50 -1.01 11.49
N GLN A 288 -34.25 -1.33 11.85
CA GLN A 288 -33.71 -1.11 13.19
C GLN A 288 -33.22 0.33 13.36
N LEU A 289 -32.64 0.92 12.31
CA LEU A 289 -32.09 2.28 12.35
C LEU A 289 -33.18 3.36 12.31
N ALA A 290 -34.23 3.17 11.50
CA ALA A 290 -35.27 4.17 11.26
C ALA A 290 -35.97 4.66 12.55
N PRO A 291 -36.46 3.79 13.45
CA PRO A 291 -37.09 4.21 14.70
C PRO A 291 -36.12 4.94 15.64
N VAL A 292 -34.86 4.50 15.71
CA VAL A 292 -33.83 5.11 16.58
C VAL A 292 -33.47 6.51 16.11
N LEU A 293 -33.48 6.74 14.80
CA LEU A 293 -33.12 8.02 14.18
C LEU A 293 -34.33 8.96 13.97
N GLY A 294 -35.56 8.46 14.14
CA GLY A 294 -36.78 9.24 13.93
C GLY A 294 -37.04 9.61 12.47
N ILE A 295 -36.56 8.81 11.51
CA ILE A 295 -36.70 9.04 10.07
C ILE A 295 -37.24 7.80 9.36
N SER A 296 -37.73 7.95 8.13
CA SER A 296 -38.22 6.82 7.35
C SER A 296 -37.11 5.87 6.93
N GLU A 297 -37.43 4.59 6.71
CA GLU A 297 -36.47 3.61 6.16
C GLU A 297 -35.88 4.07 4.83
N ALA A 298 -36.68 4.72 3.97
CA ALA A 298 -36.21 5.28 2.71
C ALA A 298 -35.17 6.38 2.91
N ALA A 299 -35.30 7.22 3.94
CA ALA A 299 -34.29 8.21 4.30
C ALA A 299 -33.02 7.53 4.81
N VAL A 300 -33.14 6.53 5.70
CA VAL A 300 -31.99 5.72 6.15
C VAL A 300 -31.26 5.08 4.97
N SER A 301 -31.97 4.48 4.02
CA SER A 301 -31.35 3.86 2.83
C SER A 301 -30.56 4.86 2.00
N LYS A 302 -31.02 6.11 1.85
CA LYS A 302 -30.25 7.16 1.16
C LYS A 302 -28.95 7.47 1.89
N HIS A 303 -28.97 7.58 3.22
CA HIS A 303 -27.77 7.80 4.02
C HIS A 303 -26.80 6.63 3.94
N LEU A 304 -27.29 5.39 4.05
CA LEU A 304 -26.49 4.18 3.93
C LEU A 304 -25.87 4.04 2.54
N LYS A 305 -26.58 4.41 1.48
CA LYS A 305 -26.04 4.41 0.12
C LYS A 305 -24.82 5.33 0.01
N LEU A 306 -24.91 6.57 0.50
CA LEU A 306 -23.79 7.52 0.47
C LEU A 306 -22.59 7.05 1.32
N LEU A 307 -22.86 6.46 2.49
CA LEU A 307 -21.81 5.87 3.33
C LEU A 307 -21.15 4.66 2.66
N SER A 308 -21.92 3.84 1.95
CA SER A 308 -21.42 2.69 1.20
C SER A 308 -20.62 3.10 -0.02
N GLU A 309 -21.06 4.13 -0.76
CA GLU A 309 -20.33 4.71 -1.89
C GLU A 309 -18.98 5.30 -1.45
N ALA A 310 -18.90 5.82 -0.22
CA ALA A 310 -17.66 6.29 0.39
C ALA A 310 -16.79 5.18 1.01
N GLY A 311 -17.21 3.91 0.94
CA GLY A 311 -16.46 2.76 1.50
C GLY A 311 -16.45 2.68 3.04
N LEU A 312 -17.28 3.47 3.74
CA LEU A 312 -17.22 3.57 5.20
C LEU A 312 -18.03 2.48 5.94
N ILE A 313 -18.82 1.70 5.19
CA ILE A 313 -19.66 0.64 5.73
C ILE A 313 -19.62 -0.59 4.83
N ARG A 314 -19.72 -1.78 5.44
CA ARG A 314 -19.91 -3.06 4.75
C ARG A 314 -21.38 -3.46 4.80
N VAL A 315 -21.82 -4.25 3.83
CA VAL A 315 -23.18 -4.80 3.76
C VAL A 315 -23.14 -6.32 3.61
N LYS A 316 -23.86 -7.03 4.49
CA LYS A 316 -24.02 -8.49 4.43
C LYS A 316 -25.51 -8.82 4.36
N ARG A 317 -25.89 -9.63 3.37
CA ARG A 317 -27.26 -10.12 3.24
C ARG A 317 -27.50 -11.28 4.22
N ARG A 318 -28.56 -11.20 5.00
CA ARG A 318 -29.05 -12.28 5.89
C ARG A 318 -30.53 -12.52 5.60
N GLY A 319 -30.81 -13.56 4.81
CA GLY A 319 -32.15 -13.84 4.30
C GLY A 319 -32.68 -12.70 3.42
N SER A 320 -33.84 -12.16 3.78
CA SER A 320 -34.49 -11.04 3.07
C SER A 320 -33.97 -9.66 3.50
N TYR A 321 -33.05 -9.60 4.47
CA TYR A 321 -32.56 -8.34 5.04
C TYR A 321 -31.11 -8.07 4.66
N GLN A 322 -30.79 -6.79 4.51
CA GLN A 322 -29.41 -6.30 4.42
C GLN A 322 -29.01 -5.73 5.78
N PHE A 323 -27.90 -6.23 6.32
CA PHE A 323 -27.29 -5.73 7.54
C PHE A 323 -26.04 -4.96 7.18
N TYR A 324 -25.92 -3.76 7.73
CA TYR A 324 -24.81 -2.86 7.52
C TYR A 324 -23.95 -2.84 8.77
N SER A 325 -22.64 -2.69 8.62
CA SER A 325 -21.68 -2.52 9.72
C SER A 325 -20.64 -1.47 9.34
N ALA A 326 -20.07 -0.78 10.33
CA ALA A 326 -18.98 0.16 10.04
C ALA A 326 -17.75 -0.61 9.55
N ASP A 327 -17.07 -0.06 8.54
CA ASP A 327 -15.79 -0.56 8.09
C ASP A 327 -14.68 0.11 8.92
N LYS A 328 -14.19 -0.61 9.94
CA LYS A 328 -13.26 -0.02 10.92
C LYS A 328 -11.89 0.24 10.31
N GLU A 329 -11.43 -0.66 9.45
CA GLU A 329 -10.15 -0.55 8.74
C GLU A 329 -10.16 0.67 7.83
N GLU A 330 -11.23 0.86 7.05
CA GLU A 330 -11.36 2.03 6.18
C GLU A 330 -11.47 3.35 6.95
N MET A 331 -12.08 3.32 8.13
CA MET A 331 -12.14 4.48 9.03
C MET A 331 -10.77 4.83 9.62
N GLU A 332 -9.94 3.83 9.95
CA GLU A 332 -8.56 4.05 10.37
C GLU A 332 -7.68 4.54 9.21
N MET A 333 -7.86 3.96 8.02
CA MET A 333 -7.14 4.36 6.81
C MET A 333 -7.44 5.82 6.42
N MET A 334 -8.68 6.28 6.63
CA MET A 334 -9.04 7.69 6.40
C MET A 334 -8.18 8.66 7.23
N LEU A 335 -7.83 8.32 8.48
CA LEU A 335 -6.94 9.16 9.30
C LEU A 335 -5.52 9.19 8.73
N VAL A 336 -5.05 8.07 8.18
CA VAL A 336 -3.75 7.98 7.50
C VAL A 336 -3.75 8.85 6.25
N LEU A 337 -4.78 8.76 5.42
CA LEU A 337 -4.94 9.56 4.19
C LEU A 337 -5.04 11.05 4.50
N GLN A 338 -5.84 11.43 5.50
CA GLN A 338 -5.94 12.82 5.95
C GLN A 338 -4.58 13.35 6.39
N ARG A 339 -3.89 12.61 7.25
CA ARG A 339 -2.58 13.03 7.76
C ARG A 339 -1.57 13.15 6.62
N GLN A 340 -1.54 12.18 5.73
CA GLN A 340 -0.70 12.21 4.53
C GLN A 340 -1.00 13.43 3.66
N PHE A 341 -2.26 13.84 3.50
CA PHE A 341 -2.61 15.06 2.76
C PHE A 341 -2.12 16.34 3.47
N LEU A 342 -2.27 16.41 4.79
CA LEU A 342 -1.91 17.61 5.57
C LEU A 342 -0.40 17.80 5.79
N GLU A 343 0.38 16.72 5.70
CA GLU A 343 1.83 16.72 5.96
C GLU A 343 2.68 16.68 4.69
N GLN A 344 2.05 16.80 3.52
CA GLN A 344 2.68 16.82 2.20
C GLN A 344 3.57 18.04 1.97
#